data_AF-A0AAJ6XC40-F1
#
_entry.id   AF-A0AAJ6XC40-F1
#
_cell.length_a   1.000
_cell.length_b   1.000
_cell.length_c   1.000
_cell.angle_alpha   90.00
_cell.angle_beta   90.00
_cell.angle_gamma   90.00
#
_symmetry.space_group_name_H-M   'P 1'
#
loop_
_entity.id
_entity.type
_entity.pdbx_description
1 polymer ?
#
loop_
_entity_poly.entity_id
_entity_poly.type
_entity_poly.pdbx_seq_one_letter_code
_entity_poly.pdbx_strand_id
1 'polypeptide(L)'
;MKEIVSGCPACCELVDNRGWNALHYAVATKDREVFKECMEIPELARLKTKKDDKGNTPFHLIAALALKLDNWLLVFRFREEGIYGLNKQKLSIKDIYNGRLAEIQEILESLEDVGKGPFGCRRRIVLEETNEKNKKEKDASNKA
;
A
#
# COMPACT_ATOMS: atom_id res chain seq x y z
N MET A 1 2.54 10.12 15.88
CA MET A 1 1.15 10.31 15.40
C MET A 1 0.18 10.63 16.53
N LYS A 2 0.02 9.76 17.54
CA LYS A 2 -0.94 9.99 18.65
C LYS A 2 -0.84 11.40 19.27
N GLU A 3 0.38 11.86 19.56
CA GLU A 3 0.62 13.21 20.09
C GLU A 3 0.20 14.33 19.13
N ILE A 4 0.53 14.22 17.84
CA ILE A 4 0.16 15.21 16.81
C ILE A 4 -1.37 15.31 16.70
N VAL A 5 -2.05 14.16 16.62
CA VAL A 5 -3.51 14.11 16.53
C VAL A 5 -4.15 14.67 17.79
N SER A 6 -3.61 14.37 18.98
CA SER A 6 -4.09 14.93 20.24
C SER A 6 -3.94 16.45 20.32
N GLY A 7 -2.87 17.00 19.76
CA GLY A 7 -2.61 18.45 19.76
C GLY A 7 -3.37 19.21 18.67
N CYS A 8 -3.65 18.57 17.54
CA CYS A 8 -4.37 19.17 16.41
C CYS A 8 -5.18 18.12 15.62
N PRO A 9 -6.36 17.70 16.09
CA PRO A 9 -7.14 16.65 15.41
C PRO A 9 -7.50 17.00 13.95
N ALA A 10 -7.65 18.30 13.66
CA ALA A 10 -7.97 18.80 12.33
C ALA A 10 -6.89 18.50 11.28
N CYS A 11 -5.62 18.34 11.68
CA CYS A 11 -4.55 18.05 10.73
C CYS A 11 -4.67 16.66 10.08
N CYS A 12 -5.49 15.75 10.63
CA CYS A 12 -5.81 14.46 10.02
C CYS A 12 -6.49 14.60 8.65
N GLU A 13 -7.23 15.68 8.39
CA GLU A 13 -7.90 15.89 7.10
C GLU A 13 -6.98 16.42 6.00
N LEU A 14 -5.74 16.78 6.33
CA LEU A 14 -4.80 17.31 5.35
C LEU A 14 -4.38 16.23 4.35
N VAL A 15 -4.27 16.65 3.10
CA VAL A 15 -3.80 15.84 1.98
C VAL A 15 -2.70 16.56 1.22
N ASP A 16 -1.82 15.79 0.57
CA ASP A 16 -0.84 16.34 -0.37
C ASP A 16 -1.47 16.71 -1.73
N ASN A 17 -0.63 17.11 -2.68
CA ASN A 17 -1.02 17.45 -4.05
C ASN A 17 -1.49 16.25 -4.91
N ARG A 18 -1.42 15.03 -4.38
CA ARG A 18 -1.99 13.81 -5.00
C ARG A 18 -3.33 13.44 -4.36
N GLY A 19 -3.77 14.18 -3.33
CA GLY A 19 -4.89 13.79 -2.48
C GLY A 19 -4.54 12.73 -1.43
N TRP A 20 -3.25 12.48 -1.17
CA TRP A 20 -2.84 11.49 -0.17
C TRP A 20 -2.97 12.03 1.24
N ASN A 21 -3.78 11.33 2.04
CA ASN A 21 -3.83 11.51 3.48
C ASN A 21 -2.74 10.70 4.21
N ALA A 22 -2.66 10.86 5.53
CA ALA A 22 -1.69 10.18 6.39
C ALA A 22 -1.69 8.64 6.26
N LEU A 23 -2.83 8.00 5.96
CA LEU A 23 -2.89 6.55 5.79
C LEU A 23 -2.26 6.09 4.47
N HIS A 24 -2.34 6.86 3.38
CA HIS A 24 -1.61 6.54 2.15
C HIS A 24 -0.10 6.54 2.42
N TYR A 25 0.39 7.55 3.13
CA TYR A 25 1.78 7.62 3.55
C TYR A 25 2.18 6.50 4.51
N ALA A 26 1.29 6.09 5.42
CA ALA A 26 1.55 4.95 6.30
C ALA A 26 1.76 3.66 5.50
N VAL A 27 0.99 3.46 4.41
CA VAL A 27 1.19 2.34 3.48
C VAL A 27 2.51 2.47 2.71
N ALA A 28 2.87 3.67 2.27
CA ALA A 28 4.12 3.93 1.56
C ALA A 28 5.38 3.62 2.37
N THR A 29 5.31 3.62 3.71
CA THR A 29 6.43 3.15 4.56
C THR A 29 6.78 1.68 4.35
N LYS A 30 5.85 0.88 3.79
CA LYS A 30 5.91 -0.59 3.69
C LYS A 30 6.02 -1.28 5.05
N ASP A 31 5.83 -0.54 6.14
CA ASP A 31 5.78 -1.04 7.51
C ASP A 31 4.32 -1.21 7.96
N ARG A 32 3.90 -2.46 8.05
CA ARG A 32 2.53 -2.82 8.46
C ARG A 32 2.21 -2.33 9.88
N GLU A 33 3.20 -2.29 10.78
CA GLU A 33 2.95 -1.88 12.16
C GLU A 33 2.66 -0.38 12.23
N VAL A 34 3.37 0.45 11.46
CA VAL A 34 3.04 1.89 11.33
C VAL A 34 1.60 2.10 10.86
N PHE A 35 1.15 1.33 9.87
CA PHE A 35 -0.23 1.41 9.40
C PHE A 35 -1.25 0.96 10.46
N LYS A 36 -0.97 -0.13 11.19
CA LYS A 36 -1.83 -0.58 12.30
C LYS A 36 -1.92 0.45 13.41
N GLU A 37 -0.80 1.01 13.84
CA GLU A 37 -0.74 2.06 14.87
C GLU A 37 -1.56 3.29 14.45
N CYS A 38 -1.52 3.66 13.17
CA CYS A 38 -2.36 4.74 12.63
C CYS A 38 -3.85 4.35 12.65
N MET A 39 -4.18 3.10 12.35
CA MET A 39 -5.57 2.60 12.38
C MET A 39 -6.14 2.48 13.80
N GLU A 40 -5.32 2.45 14.85
CA GLU A 40 -5.78 2.56 16.24
C GLU A 40 -6.25 3.97 16.63
N ILE A 41 -5.90 4.99 15.83
CA ILE A 41 -6.26 6.38 16.07
C ILE A 41 -7.58 6.68 15.32
N PRO A 42 -8.70 6.93 16.02
CA PRO A 42 -10.01 7.09 15.39
C PRO A 42 -10.05 8.16 14.28
N GLU A 43 -9.37 9.28 14.49
CA GLU A 43 -9.30 10.41 13.58
C GLU A 43 -8.61 10.06 12.26
N LEU A 44 -7.67 9.11 12.29
CA LEU A 44 -7.02 8.59 11.09
C LEU A 44 -7.80 7.43 10.48
N ALA A 45 -8.32 6.52 11.31
CA ALA A 45 -9.04 5.33 10.88
C ALA A 45 -10.27 5.66 10.01
N ARG A 46 -10.95 6.78 10.29
CA ARG A 46 -12.07 7.27 9.46
C ARG A 46 -11.67 7.66 8.03
N LEU A 47 -10.38 7.87 7.77
CA LEU A 47 -9.85 8.25 6.46
C LEU A 47 -9.62 7.04 5.53
N LYS A 48 -9.79 5.81 6.03
CA LYS A 48 -9.51 4.58 5.29
C LYS A 48 -10.28 4.42 3.96
N THR A 49 -11.41 5.12 3.81
CA THR A 49 -12.24 5.12 2.60
C THR A 49 -12.04 6.37 1.73
N LYS A 50 -11.25 7.34 2.18
CA LYS A 50 -10.96 8.55 1.41
C LYS A 50 -10.06 8.20 0.24
N LYS A 51 -10.41 8.73 -0.93
CA LYS A 51 -9.74 8.49 -2.19
C LYS A 51 -8.77 9.62 -2.51
N ASP A 52 -7.64 9.27 -3.09
CA ASP A 52 -6.70 10.19 -3.71
C ASP A 52 -7.21 10.68 -5.08
N ASP A 53 -6.41 11.50 -5.76
CA ASP A 53 -6.75 12.06 -7.06
C ASP A 53 -6.83 11.02 -8.18
N LYS A 54 -6.29 9.82 -7.98
CA LYS A 54 -6.44 8.67 -8.89
C LYS A 54 -7.62 7.77 -8.51
N GLY A 55 -8.36 8.14 -7.45
CA GLY A 55 -9.49 7.37 -6.93
C GLY A 55 -9.07 6.19 -6.04
N ASN A 56 -7.78 6.05 -5.73
CA ASN A 56 -7.27 4.99 -4.88
C ASN A 56 -7.48 5.36 -3.41
N THR A 57 -7.90 4.40 -2.60
CA THR A 57 -7.86 4.51 -1.14
C THR A 57 -6.56 3.91 -0.61
N PRO A 58 -6.19 4.08 0.68
CA PRO A 58 -5.05 3.39 1.25
C PRO A 58 -5.12 1.86 1.06
N PHE A 59 -6.33 1.29 1.01
CA PHE A 59 -6.50 -0.15 0.77
C PHE A 59 -6.29 -0.59 -0.69
N HIS A 60 -6.45 0.30 -1.67
CA HIS A 60 -6.04 0.00 -3.05
C HIS A 60 -4.52 -0.14 -3.13
N LEU A 61 -3.77 0.72 -2.43
CA LEU A 61 -2.30 0.61 -2.30
C LEU A 61 -1.89 -0.67 -1.56
N ILE A 62 -2.59 -1.04 -0.48
CA ILE A 62 -2.33 -2.29 0.26
C ILE A 62 -2.52 -3.52 -0.64
N ALA A 63 -3.56 -3.55 -1.47
CA ALA A 63 -3.78 -4.65 -2.40
C ALA A 63 -2.62 -4.82 -3.40
N ALA A 64 -2.13 -3.70 -3.95
CA ALA A 64 -0.97 -3.72 -4.84
C ALA A 64 0.31 -4.18 -4.11
N LEU A 65 0.54 -3.73 -2.87
CA LEU A 65 1.68 -4.16 -2.05
C LEU A 65 1.60 -5.62 -1.61
N ALA A 66 0.41 -6.14 -1.33
CA ALA A 66 0.21 -7.52 -0.89
C ALA A 66 0.65 -8.54 -1.96
N LEU A 67 0.73 -8.13 -3.23
CA LEU A 67 1.29 -8.95 -4.31
C LEU A 67 2.82 -8.95 -4.37
N LYS A 68 3.47 -8.02 -3.68
CA LYS A 68 4.93 -7.88 -3.61
C LYS A 68 5.50 -8.31 -2.26
N LEU A 69 4.73 -8.14 -1.19
CA LEU A 69 5.16 -8.32 0.19
C LEU A 69 4.12 -9.13 0.96
N ASP A 70 4.49 -10.37 1.32
CA ASP A 70 3.61 -11.32 2.01
C ASP A 70 3.08 -10.80 3.35
N ASN A 71 3.81 -9.90 4.02
CA ASN A 71 3.44 -9.35 5.32
C ASN A 71 2.17 -8.47 5.28
N TRP A 72 1.79 -7.93 4.12
CA TRP A 72 0.59 -7.09 3.93
C TRP A 72 -0.68 -7.91 3.65
N LEU A 73 -0.55 -9.18 3.27
CA LEU A 73 -1.68 -10.08 2.97
C LEU A 73 -2.66 -10.17 4.15
N LEU A 74 -2.14 -10.17 5.38
CA LEU A 74 -2.98 -10.21 6.58
C LEU A 74 -3.70 -8.89 6.86
N VAL A 75 -3.19 -7.73 6.41
CA VAL A 75 -3.95 -6.46 6.54
C VAL A 75 -5.13 -6.46 5.57
N PHE A 76 -4.91 -7.01 4.39
CA PHE A 76 -5.91 -7.12 3.32
C PHE A 76 -7.04 -8.10 3.67
N ARG A 77 -6.72 -9.32 4.14
CA ARG A 77 -7.70 -10.43 4.25
C ARG A 77 -8.82 -10.20 5.28
N PHE A 78 -8.62 -9.35 6.30
CA PHE A 78 -9.59 -9.15 7.39
C PHE A 78 -10.43 -7.87 7.22
N ARG A 79 -10.89 -7.55 6.01
CA ARG A 79 -11.56 -6.27 5.74
C ARG A 79 -12.90 -6.47 5.05
N GLU A 80 -13.85 -5.62 5.42
CA GLU A 80 -15.18 -5.58 4.81
C GLU A 80 -15.06 -5.18 3.34
N GLU A 81 -15.55 -6.07 2.49
CA GLU A 81 -15.60 -5.85 1.05
C GLU A 81 -16.70 -4.82 0.73
N GLY A 82 -16.49 -4.03 -0.33
CA GLY A 82 -17.51 -3.10 -0.86
C GLY A 82 -17.46 -1.68 -0.30
N ILE A 83 -16.88 -1.43 0.88
CA ILE A 83 -16.89 -0.06 1.47
C ILE A 83 -15.94 0.94 0.79
N TYR A 84 -14.97 0.46 0.03
CA TYR A 84 -13.91 1.29 -0.56
C TYR A 84 -14.22 1.75 -2.00
N GLY A 85 -15.21 1.14 -2.65
CA GLY A 85 -15.60 1.42 -4.03
C GLY A 85 -14.51 1.12 -5.06
N LEU A 86 -14.67 1.69 -6.26
CA LEU A 86 -13.73 1.57 -7.39
C LEU A 86 -12.82 2.81 -7.51
N ASN A 87 -11.60 2.63 -8.01
CA ASN A 87 -10.74 3.75 -8.40
C ASN A 87 -11.14 4.36 -9.76
N LYS A 88 -10.42 5.38 -10.25
CA LYS A 88 -10.73 6.02 -11.56
C LYS A 88 -10.54 5.07 -12.74
N GLN A 89 -9.75 4.01 -12.59
CA GLN A 89 -9.62 2.94 -13.57
C GLN A 89 -10.74 1.89 -13.48
N LYS A 90 -11.73 2.10 -12.62
CA LYS A 90 -12.85 1.17 -12.34
C LYS A 90 -12.41 -0.16 -11.72
N LEU A 91 -11.27 -0.19 -11.04
CA LEU A 91 -10.76 -1.36 -10.32
C LEU A 91 -11.14 -1.29 -8.85
N SER A 92 -11.63 -2.40 -8.31
CA SER A 92 -11.76 -2.60 -6.87
C SER A 92 -10.45 -3.08 -6.25
N ILE A 93 -10.39 -3.06 -4.92
CA ILE A 93 -9.30 -3.67 -4.13
C ILE A 93 -9.07 -5.15 -4.49
N LYS A 94 -10.14 -5.91 -4.78
CA LYS A 94 -10.02 -7.31 -5.21
C LYS A 94 -9.47 -7.42 -6.62
N ASP A 95 -9.90 -6.54 -7.52
CA ASP A 95 -9.40 -6.55 -8.90
C ASP A 95 -7.91 -6.21 -8.93
N ILE A 96 -7.45 -5.28 -8.10
CA ILE A 96 -6.02 -4.98 -7.92
C ILE A 96 -5.27 -6.21 -7.38
N TYR A 97 -5.79 -6.85 -6.34
CA TYR A 97 -5.13 -8.02 -5.75
C TYR A 97 -5.11 -9.24 -6.68
N ASN A 98 -6.16 -9.46 -7.48
CA ASN A 98 -6.24 -10.58 -8.41
C ASN A 98 -5.68 -10.25 -9.80
N GLY A 99 -5.42 -8.96 -10.07
CA GLY A 99 -5.03 -8.43 -11.36
C GLY A 99 -3.59 -8.70 -11.73
N ARG A 100 -3.23 -8.36 -12.98
CA ARG A 100 -1.87 -8.54 -13.48
C ARG A 100 -0.98 -7.35 -13.09
N LEU A 101 0.32 -7.61 -12.99
CA LEU A 101 1.31 -6.59 -12.58
C LEU A 101 1.21 -5.29 -13.38
N ALA A 102 0.90 -5.36 -14.69
CA ALA A 102 0.77 -4.19 -15.56
C ALA A 102 -0.34 -3.21 -15.13
N GLU A 103 -1.44 -3.71 -14.56
CA GLU A 103 -2.58 -2.88 -14.13
C GLU A 103 -2.31 -2.18 -12.79
N ILE A 104 -1.46 -2.77 -11.96
CA ILE A 104 -1.10 -2.25 -10.62
C ILE A 104 0.22 -1.48 -10.60
N GLN A 105 0.96 -1.50 -11.72
CA GLN A 105 2.28 -0.90 -11.86
C GLN A 105 2.24 0.60 -11.51
N GLU A 106 1.21 1.33 -11.98
CA GLU A 106 1.01 2.74 -11.67
C GLU A 106 0.88 3.02 -10.16
N ILE A 107 0.21 2.11 -9.42
CA ILE A 107 0.05 2.23 -7.97
C ILE A 107 1.40 1.97 -7.28
N LEU A 108 2.14 0.96 -7.74
CA LEU A 108 3.45 0.65 -7.18
C LEU A 108 4.47 1.77 -7.40
N GLU A 109 4.49 2.37 -8.59
CA GLU A 109 5.35 3.52 -8.91
C GLU A 109 5.06 4.72 -8.00
N SER A 110 3.78 4.97 -7.69
CA SER A 110 3.41 6.05 -6.76
C SER A 110 3.97 5.85 -5.34
N LEU A 111 4.26 4.60 -4.94
CA LEU A 111 4.85 4.25 -3.64
C LEU A 111 6.37 4.38 -3.63
N GLU A 112 7.02 4.55 -4.78
CA GLU A 112 8.48 4.71 -4.89
C GLU A 112 8.89 6.19 -4.81
N ASP A 113 8.02 7.11 -5.25
CA ASP A 113 8.26 8.56 -5.31
C ASP A 113 8.14 9.30 -3.95
N VAL A 114 8.00 8.56 -2.84
CA VAL A 114 7.58 9.15 -1.54
C VAL A 114 8.76 9.62 -0.68
N GLY A 115 10.00 9.35 -1.12
CA GLY A 115 11.22 9.68 -0.38
C GLY A 115 11.27 9.05 1.02
N LYS A 116 11.93 9.69 1.99
CA LYS A 116 11.90 9.23 3.40
C LYS A 116 10.53 9.39 4.07
N GLY A 117 9.62 10.14 3.44
CA GLY A 117 8.26 10.40 3.92
C GLY A 117 8.17 11.08 5.30
N PRO A 118 6.94 11.39 5.76
CA PRO A 118 6.69 12.02 7.06
C PRO A 118 6.92 11.08 8.26
N PHE A 119 7.02 9.77 8.02
CA PHE A 119 7.22 8.75 9.05
C PHE A 119 8.69 8.37 9.27
N GLY A 120 9.61 8.85 8.41
CA GLY A 120 11.02 8.48 8.44
C GLY A 120 11.30 7.03 8.01
N CYS A 121 12.56 6.68 7.80
CA CYS A 121 12.95 5.30 7.49
C CYS A 121 13.02 4.44 8.77
N ARG A 122 12.03 3.58 9.02
CA ARG A 122 12.24 2.39 9.84
C ARG A 122 12.62 1.22 8.94
N ARG A 123 13.93 0.97 8.81
CA ARG A 123 14.61 -0.11 8.06
C ARG A 123 14.21 -0.30 6.60
N ARG A 124 15.23 -0.27 5.74
CA ARG A 124 15.13 -0.69 4.33
C ARG A 124 14.75 -2.17 4.28
N ILE A 125 13.50 -2.50 3.95
CA ILE A 125 13.19 -3.81 3.38
C ILE A 125 13.88 -3.80 2.02
N VAL A 126 15.02 -4.49 1.91
CA VAL A 126 15.66 -4.73 0.62
C VAL A 126 14.71 -5.66 -0.13
N LEU A 127 14.11 -5.15 -1.21
CA LEU A 127 13.43 -5.99 -2.19
C LEU A 127 14.54 -6.82 -2.85
N GLU A 128 14.78 -8.03 -2.35
CA GLU A 128 15.43 -9.03 -3.20
C GLU A 128 14.41 -9.37 -4.29
N GLU A 129 14.73 -8.98 -5.52
CA GLU A 129 14.05 -9.47 -6.70
C GLU A 129 14.14 -10.99 -6.68
N THR A 130 13.03 -11.67 -6.36
CA THR A 130 12.93 -13.12 -6.43
C THR A 130 12.97 -13.55 -7.89
N ASN A 131 14.16 -13.54 -8.46
CA ASN A 131 14.47 -14.06 -9.77
C ASN A 131 14.65 -15.59 -9.67
N GLU A 132 13.65 -16.28 -9.08
CA GLU A 132 13.69 -17.74 -8.88
C GLU A 132 12.98 -18.54 -9.97
N LYS A 133 12.44 -17.89 -11.01
CA LYS A 133 11.73 -18.61 -12.09
C LYS A 133 12.58 -18.97 -13.32
N ASN A 134 13.86 -18.61 -13.40
CA ASN A 134 14.70 -18.92 -14.58
C ASN A 134 15.88 -19.87 -14.33
N LYS A 135 15.97 -20.55 -13.17
CA LYS A 135 17.06 -21.51 -12.89
C LYS A 135 16.72 -22.97 -13.21
N LYS A 136 15.44 -23.34 -13.39
CA LYS A 136 15.05 -24.76 -13.60
C LYS A 136 14.98 -25.24 -15.05
N GLU A 137 15.15 -24.38 -16.05
CA GLU A 137 15.16 -24.81 -17.46
C GLU A 137 16.55 -24.93 -18.10
N LYS A 138 17.62 -24.50 -17.43
CA LYS A 138 19.00 -24.66 -17.97
C LYS A 138 19.70 -25.96 -17.56
N ASP A 139 19.24 -26.64 -16.52
CA ASP A 139 19.86 -27.89 -16.04
C ASP A 139 19.32 -29.16 -16.73
N ALA A 140 18.30 -29.04 -17.58
CA ALA A 140 17.71 -30.16 -18.32
C ALA A 140 18.26 -30.33 -19.76
N SER A 141 19.14 -29.45 -20.25
CA SER A 141 19.73 -29.55 -21.61
C SER A 141 21.23 -29.91 -21.65
N ASN A 142 21.88 -30.11 -20.49
CA ASN A 142 23.31 -30.52 -20.44
C ASN A 142 23.51 -31.98 -19.97
N LYS A 143 22.55 -32.85 -20.27
CA LYS A 143 22.74 -34.31 -20.27
C LYS A 143 22.19 -34.90 -21.57
N ALA A 144 22.95 -34.69 -22.64
CA ALA A 144 22.94 -35.50 -23.85
C ALA A 144 24.41 -35.85 -24.16
#